data_AF-A0A8H7NYJ2-F1
#
_entry.id   AF-A0A8H7NYJ2-F1
#
_cell.length_a   1.000
_cell.length_b   1.000
_cell.length_c   1.000
_cell.angle_alpha   90.00
_cell.angle_beta   90.00
_cell.angle_gamma   90.00
#
_symmetry.space_group_name_H-M   'P 1'
#
loop_
_entity.id
_entity.type
_entity.pdbx_description
1 polymer ?
#
loop_
_entity_poly.entity_id
_entity_poly.type
_entity_poly.pdbx_seq_one_letter_code
_entity_poly.pdbx_strand_id
1 'polypeptide(L)'
;MQSTIARLAESVSKRPLNLRETSATLLPSKPLYRRILRAHRSLPQEMRSLGDDYVKAEFRRHKDVTNKVHIIGFLSQWKVYLDELPAGPEAKGFTGKKLDPTVLEKMSAEQLGQLYELMNVTKEVWKPSAPSDAPERS
;
A
#
# COMPACT_ATOMS: atom_id res chain seq x y z
N MET A 1 -13.12 -27.39 -2.95
CA MET A 1 -12.05 -26.53 -3.51
C MET A 1 -11.70 -25.51 -2.45
N GLN A 2 -10.63 -25.75 -1.70
CA GLN A 2 -10.35 -24.98 -0.48
C GLN A 2 -9.70 -23.64 -0.78
N SER A 3 -10.29 -22.62 -0.17
CA SER A 3 -9.92 -21.21 -0.16
C SER A 3 -8.66 -20.96 0.66
N THR A 4 -7.64 -20.36 0.06
CA THR A 4 -6.59 -19.63 0.78
C THR A 4 -6.00 -18.57 -0.14
N ILE A 5 -6.58 -17.37 -0.14
CA ILE A 5 -5.77 -16.18 -0.39
C ILE A 5 -5.11 -15.85 0.94
N ALA A 6 -4.04 -16.58 1.26
CA ALA A 6 -3.09 -16.11 2.25
C ALA A 6 -2.48 -14.83 1.65
N ARG A 7 -3.04 -13.67 2.03
CA ARG A 7 -2.46 -12.37 1.69
C ARG A 7 -1.12 -12.26 2.40
N LEU A 8 -0.07 -12.75 1.74
CA LEU A 8 1.31 -12.48 2.08
C LEU A 8 1.59 -11.03 1.68
N ALA A 9 1.42 -10.14 2.66
CA ALA A 9 2.00 -8.82 2.62
C ALA A 9 3.52 -8.97 2.70
N GLU A 10 4.18 -9.34 1.61
CA GLU A 10 5.63 -9.35 1.58
C GLU A 10 6.12 -7.89 1.60
N SER A 11 7.03 -7.66 2.54
CA SER A 11 7.49 -6.36 2.95
C SER A 11 8.50 -5.86 1.90
N VAL A 12 8.07 -5.07 0.92
CA VAL A 12 8.93 -4.59 -0.18
C VAL A 12 9.83 -3.44 0.28
N SER A 13 10.81 -3.73 1.13
CA SER A 13 11.96 -2.84 1.30
C SER A 13 13.17 -3.59 1.84
N LYS A 14 14.28 -3.57 1.07
CA LYS A 14 15.57 -4.21 1.41
C LYS A 14 16.70 -3.17 1.55
N ARG A 15 16.42 -1.96 2.05
CA ARG A 15 17.49 -1.03 2.49
C ARG A 15 18.09 -1.54 3.80
N PRO A 16 19.42 -1.55 3.99
CA PRO A 16 20.02 -1.93 5.26
C PRO A 16 19.53 -0.96 6.35
N LEU A 17 18.85 -1.50 7.36
CA LEU A 17 18.27 -0.73 8.45
C LEU A 17 19.37 -0.35 9.44
N ASN A 18 19.80 0.91 9.44
CA ASN A 18 20.56 1.46 10.57
C ASN A 18 19.60 1.65 11.75
N LEU A 19 19.52 0.65 12.63
CA LEU A 19 18.49 0.53 13.68
C LEU A 19 18.43 1.74 14.62
N ARG A 20 19.58 2.38 14.88
CA ARG A 20 19.68 3.51 15.81
C ARG A 20 19.12 4.78 15.20
N GLU A 21 19.48 5.10 13.96
CA GLU A 21 18.98 6.27 13.23
C GLU A 21 17.51 6.13 12.84
N THR A 22 17.08 4.94 12.43
CA THR A 22 15.67 4.66 12.14
C THR A 22 14.83 4.82 13.42
N SER A 23 15.22 4.22 14.54
CA SER A 23 14.45 4.37 15.79
C SER A 23 14.26 5.83 16.25
N ALA A 24 15.20 6.72 15.97
CA ALA A 24 15.11 8.15 16.31
C ALA A 24 14.12 8.94 15.42
N THR A 25 13.87 8.48 14.20
CA THR A 25 12.98 9.15 13.21
C THR A 25 11.60 8.48 13.10
N LEU A 26 11.42 7.33 13.76
CA LEU A 26 10.20 6.53 13.71
C LEU A 26 9.16 7.01 14.70
N LEU A 27 7.93 7.12 14.21
CA LEU A 27 6.77 7.35 15.07
C LEU A 27 6.40 6.05 15.81
N PRO A 28 5.94 6.13 17.06
CA PRO A 28 5.36 4.97 17.74
C PRO A 28 4.14 4.44 16.97
N SER A 29 3.81 3.15 17.15
CA SER A 29 2.73 2.44 16.45
C SER A 29 1.39 3.20 16.43
N LYS A 30 0.87 3.60 17.59
CA LYS A 30 -0.45 4.28 17.69
C LYS A 30 -0.47 5.64 16.96
N PRO A 31 0.51 6.55 17.16
CA PRO A 31 0.66 7.75 16.34
C PRO A 31 0.73 7.50 14.84
N LEU A 32 1.56 6.55 14.40
CA LEU A 32 1.74 6.23 12.98
C LEU A 32 0.42 5.74 12.35
N TYR A 33 -0.23 4.78 12.99
CA TYR A 33 -1.56 4.27 12.61
C TYR A 33 -2.58 5.40 12.42
N ARG A 34 -2.68 6.32 13.39
CA ARG A 34 -3.61 7.46 13.30
C ARG A 34 -3.26 8.43 12.18
N ARG A 35 -1.97 8.66 11.90
CA ARG A 35 -1.55 9.54 10.81
C ARG A 35 -1.89 8.94 9.45
N ILE A 36 -1.66 7.65 9.26
CA ILE A 36 -2.05 6.94 8.03
C ILE A 36 -3.56 7.06 7.78
N LEU A 37 -4.39 6.73 8.76
CA LEU A 37 -5.84 6.84 8.62
C LEU A 37 -6.35 8.28 8.43
N ARG A 38 -5.57 9.30 8.81
CA ARG A 38 -5.88 10.70 8.50
C ARG A 38 -5.51 11.04 7.07
N ALA A 39 -4.34 10.61 6.61
CA ALA A 39 -3.90 10.79 5.22
C ALA A 39 -4.86 10.11 4.23
N HIS A 40 -5.40 8.94 4.58
CA HIS A 40 -6.40 8.26 3.75
C HIS A 40 -7.68 9.07 3.50
N ARG A 41 -8.01 10.05 4.36
CA ARG A 41 -9.25 10.83 4.23
C ARG A 41 -9.28 11.72 2.98
N SER A 42 -8.11 12.04 2.43
CA SER A 42 -7.99 12.84 1.21
C SER A 42 -7.94 11.99 -0.06
N LEU A 43 -7.88 10.66 0.03
CA LEU A 43 -7.87 9.74 -1.10
C LEU A 43 -9.28 9.54 -1.70
N PRO A 44 -9.39 9.06 -2.95
CA PRO A 44 -10.65 8.56 -3.51
C PRO A 44 -11.30 7.52 -2.61
N GLN A 45 -12.62 7.41 -2.67
CA GLN A 45 -13.41 6.55 -1.77
C GLN A 45 -12.94 5.08 -1.81
N GLU A 46 -12.70 4.56 -3.01
CA GLU A 46 -12.29 3.18 -3.25
C GLU A 46 -10.91 2.91 -2.65
N MET A 47 -9.95 3.81 -2.92
CA MET A 47 -8.58 3.75 -2.38
C MET A 47 -8.57 3.85 -0.86
N ARG A 48 -9.39 4.75 -0.30
CA ARG A 48 -9.54 4.92 1.14
C ARG A 48 -10.12 3.67 1.79
N SER A 49 -11.22 3.12 1.24
CA SER A 49 -11.88 1.96 1.82
C SER A 49 -10.94 0.76 1.88
N LEU A 50 -10.31 0.45 0.74
CA LEU A 50 -9.36 -0.65 0.65
C LEU A 50 -8.15 -0.44 1.58
N GLY A 51 -7.59 0.77 1.59
CA GLY A 51 -6.44 1.12 2.42
C GLY A 51 -6.74 1.07 3.92
N ASP A 52 -7.87 1.64 4.37
CA ASP A 52 -8.28 1.66 5.77
C ASP A 52 -8.43 0.25 6.33
N ASP A 53 -9.06 -0.66 5.57
CA ASP A 53 -9.26 -2.04 5.98
C ASP A 53 -7.96 -2.81 6.07
N TYR A 54 -7.07 -2.60 5.10
CA TYR A 54 -5.74 -3.22 5.10
C TYR A 54 -4.87 -2.75 6.27
N VAL A 55 -4.78 -1.43 6.49
CA VAL A 55 -4.03 -0.83 7.62
C VAL A 55 -4.54 -1.37 8.95
N LYS A 56 -5.86 -1.39 9.17
CA LYS A 56 -6.47 -1.91 10.40
C LYS A 56 -6.11 -3.39 10.62
N ALA A 57 -6.15 -4.20 9.57
CA ALA A 57 -5.84 -5.61 9.66
C ALA A 57 -4.36 -5.85 9.98
N GLU A 58 -3.45 -5.15 9.31
CA GLU A 58 -2.00 -5.28 9.52
C GLU A 58 -1.56 -4.83 10.91
N PHE A 59 -2.01 -3.66 11.38
CA PHE A 59 -1.69 -3.19 12.73
C PHE A 59 -2.28 -4.09 13.82
N ARG A 60 -3.42 -4.74 13.56
CA ARG A 60 -4.00 -5.74 14.46
C ARG A 60 -3.16 -7.01 14.49
N ARG A 61 -2.75 -7.53 13.33
CA ARG A 61 -1.86 -8.70 13.21
C ARG A 61 -0.52 -8.48 13.92
N HIS A 62 -0.02 -7.24 13.92
CA HIS A 62 1.26 -6.89 14.52
C HIS A 62 1.17 -6.41 15.98
N LYS A 63 -0.02 -6.47 16.61
CA LYS A 63 -0.23 -5.95 17.97
C LYS A 63 0.63 -6.64 19.01
N ASP A 64 0.80 -7.95 18.90
CA ASP A 64 1.44 -8.80 19.92
C ASP A 64 2.88 -9.19 19.57
N VAL A 65 3.44 -8.61 18.49
CA VAL A 65 4.85 -8.82 18.11
C VAL A 65 5.76 -8.12 19.11
N THR A 66 6.69 -8.87 19.72
CA THR A 66 7.63 -8.37 20.75
C THR A 66 9.06 -8.21 20.24
N ASN A 67 9.41 -8.85 19.12
CA ASN A 67 10.75 -8.75 18.52
C ASN A 67 11.00 -7.31 18.02
N LYS A 68 11.93 -6.61 18.67
CA LYS A 68 12.25 -5.21 18.38
C LYS A 68 12.66 -4.97 16.92
N VAL A 69 13.42 -5.88 16.31
CA VAL A 69 13.85 -5.75 14.91
C VAL A 69 12.64 -5.79 13.99
N HIS A 70 11.69 -6.70 14.24
CA HIS A 70 10.47 -6.81 13.45
C HIS A 70 9.57 -5.58 13.64
N ILE A 71 9.44 -5.08 14.88
CA ILE A 71 8.69 -3.84 15.16
C ILE A 71 9.31 -2.65 14.40
N ILE A 72 10.64 -2.50 14.44
CA ILE A 72 11.34 -1.42 13.74
C ILE A 72 11.14 -1.54 12.22
N GLY A 73 11.28 -2.74 11.67
CA GLY A 73 11.04 -3.00 10.24
C GLY A 73 9.61 -2.65 9.82
N PHE A 74 8.61 -3.11 10.59
CA PHE A 74 7.21 -2.80 10.39
C PHE A 74 6.94 -1.29 10.40
N LEU A 75 7.37 -0.58 11.46
CA LEU A 75 7.16 0.87 11.57
C LEU A 75 7.88 1.64 10.47
N SER A 76 9.05 1.18 10.03
CA SER A 76 9.82 1.81 8.96
C SER A 76 9.08 1.75 7.63
N GLN A 77 8.52 0.61 7.28
CA GLN A 77 7.77 0.45 6.03
C GLN A 77 6.47 1.26 6.04
N TRP A 78 5.76 1.27 7.18
CA TRP A 78 4.55 2.09 7.31
C TRP A 78 4.84 3.59 7.32
N LYS A 79 6.01 4.01 7.80
CA LYS A 79 6.47 5.39 7.66
C LYS A 79 6.75 5.73 6.20
N VAL A 80 7.47 4.88 5.47
CA VAL A 80 7.72 5.07 4.02
C VAL A 80 6.40 5.16 3.27
N TYR A 81 5.45 4.25 3.54
CA TYR A 81 4.12 4.31 2.95
C TYR A 81 3.40 5.64 3.24
N LEU A 82 3.41 6.10 4.49
CA LEU A 82 2.81 7.38 4.88
C LEU A 82 3.45 8.56 4.13
N ASP A 83 4.78 8.57 4.05
CA ASP A 83 5.55 9.64 3.38
C ASP A 83 5.31 9.64 1.86
N GLU A 84 4.89 8.51 1.29
CA GLU A 84 4.58 8.34 -0.12
C GLU A 84 3.13 8.68 -0.51
N LEU A 85 2.24 8.82 0.47
CA LEU A 85 0.84 9.19 0.22
C LEU A 85 0.76 10.63 -0.29
N PRO A 86 -0.10 10.90 -1.29
CA PRO A 86 -0.30 12.26 -1.79
C PRO A 86 -0.93 13.14 -0.71
N ALA A 87 -0.51 14.39 -0.66
CA ALA A 87 -1.07 15.41 0.22
C ALA A 87 -1.74 16.52 -0.59
N GLY A 88 -2.68 17.23 0.03
CA GLY A 88 -3.32 18.39 -0.58
C GLY A 88 -4.30 18.04 -1.72
N PRO A 89 -4.53 18.97 -2.66
CA PRO A 89 -5.54 18.82 -3.72
C PRO A 89 -5.35 17.58 -4.61
N GLU A 90 -4.09 17.19 -4.86
CA GLU A 90 -3.73 16.06 -5.73
C GLU A 90 -4.17 14.70 -5.17
N ALA A 91 -4.39 14.60 -3.86
CA ALA A 91 -4.79 13.36 -3.21
C ALA A 91 -6.13 12.82 -3.73
N LYS A 92 -7.05 13.69 -4.17
CA LYS A 92 -8.37 13.29 -4.69
C LYS A 92 -8.30 12.57 -6.04
N GLY A 93 -7.24 12.78 -6.80
CA GLY A 93 -7.02 12.14 -8.11
C GLY A 93 -6.08 10.95 -8.04
N PHE A 94 -5.71 10.50 -6.85
CA PHE A 94 -4.67 9.50 -6.68
C PHE A 94 -5.13 8.10 -7.09
N THR A 95 -4.46 7.53 -8.11
CA THR A 95 -4.73 6.19 -8.62
C THR A 95 -3.63 5.18 -8.28
N GLY A 96 -2.71 5.52 -7.37
CA GLY A 96 -1.54 4.72 -7.07
C GLY A 96 -0.30 5.09 -7.90
N LYS A 97 0.76 4.28 -7.76
CA LYS A 97 2.03 4.45 -8.47
C LYS A 97 2.29 3.23 -9.36
N LYS A 98 3.00 3.43 -10.47
CA LYS A 98 3.49 2.32 -11.29
C LYS A 98 4.45 1.46 -10.45
N LEU A 99 4.32 0.14 -10.57
CA LEU A 99 5.21 -0.80 -9.91
C LEU A 99 6.62 -0.67 -10.51
N ASP A 100 7.63 -0.62 -9.64
CA ASP A 100 9.02 -0.59 -10.05
C ASP A 100 9.38 -1.90 -10.79
N PRO A 101 9.91 -1.83 -12.02
CA PRO A 101 10.31 -3.01 -12.78
C PRO A 101 11.29 -3.93 -12.03
N THR A 102 12.17 -3.36 -11.21
CA THR A 102 13.13 -4.14 -10.43
C THR A 102 12.48 -4.96 -9.31
N VAL A 103 11.24 -4.61 -8.92
CA VAL A 103 10.45 -5.41 -7.97
C VAL A 103 9.86 -6.62 -8.70
N LEU A 104 9.37 -6.44 -9.93
CA LEU A 104 8.86 -7.55 -10.76
C LEU A 104 9.94 -8.60 -11.01
N GLU A 105 11.16 -8.18 -11.32
CA GLU A 105 12.30 -9.09 -11.54
C GLU A 105 12.66 -9.93 -10.30
N LYS A 106 12.33 -9.43 -9.11
CA LYS A 106 12.64 -10.10 -7.83
C LYS A 106 11.50 -10.98 -7.32
N MET A 107 10.32 -10.93 -7.95
CA MET A 107 9.19 -11.77 -7.58
C MET A 107 9.46 -13.22 -7.96
N SER A 108 9.01 -14.15 -7.11
CA SER A 108 8.98 -15.58 -7.47
C SER A 108 8.00 -15.84 -8.61
N ALA A 109 8.16 -16.98 -9.28
CA ALA A 109 7.23 -17.41 -10.34
C ALA A 109 5.78 -17.49 -9.84
N GLU A 110 5.57 -17.94 -8.59
CA GLU A 110 4.24 -18.00 -7.98
C GLU A 110 3.64 -16.60 -7.79
N GLN A 111 4.42 -15.65 -7.28
CA GLN A 111 3.97 -14.27 -7.08
C GLN A 111 3.64 -13.56 -8.40
N LEU A 112 4.44 -13.81 -9.44
CA LEU A 112 4.16 -13.32 -10.79
C LEU A 112 2.86 -13.93 -11.35
N GLY A 113 2.63 -15.23 -11.12
CA GLY A 113 1.39 -15.90 -11.47
C GLY A 113 0.18 -15.27 -10.79
N GLN A 114 0.23 -15.07 -9.47
CA GLN A 114 -0.84 -14.42 -8.70
C GLN A 114 -1.12 -12.99 -9.17
N LEU A 115 -0.07 -12.22 -9.48
CA LEU A 115 -0.22 -10.86 -10.00
C LEU A 115 -0.89 -10.86 -11.39
N TYR A 116 -0.54 -11.82 -12.24
CA TYR A 116 -1.13 -11.98 -13.57
C TYR A 116 -2.61 -12.39 -13.48
N GLU A 117 -2.96 -13.32 -12.59
CA GLU A 117 -4.35 -13.70 -12.32
C GLU A 117 -5.17 -12.50 -11.84
N LEU A 118 -4.65 -11.74 -10.88
CA LEU A 118 -5.29 -10.53 -10.38
C LEU A 118 -5.54 -9.51 -11.51
N MET A 119 -4.54 -9.29 -12.38
CA MET A 119 -4.69 -8.41 -13.53
C MET A 119 -5.83 -8.87 -14.45
N ASN A 120 -5.95 -10.17 -14.71
CA ASN A 120 -7.00 -10.67 -15.60
C ASN A 120 -8.39 -10.61 -14.96
N VAL A 121 -8.53 -10.96 -13.68
CA VAL A 121 -9.82 -10.85 -12.96
C VAL A 121 -10.33 -9.42 -12.93
N THR A 122 -9.44 -8.45 -12.77
CA THR A 122 -9.84 -7.03 -12.67
C THR A 122 -10.22 -6.40 -14.01
N LYS A 123 -9.76 -6.92 -15.15
CA LYS A 123 -10.17 -6.45 -16.49
C LYS A 123 -11.67 -6.62 -16.75
N GLU A 124 -12.27 -7.69 -16.22
CA GLU A 124 -13.70 -7.95 -16.37
C GLU A 124 -14.56 -6.98 -15.54
N VAL A 125 -13.98 -6.44 -14.45
CA VAL A 125 -14.67 -5.56 -13.50
C VAL A 125 -14.48 -4.08 -13.85
N TRP A 126 -13.33 -3.70 -14.43
CA TRP A 126 -12.99 -2.32 -14.73
C TRP A 126 -13.13 -2.01 -16.23
N LYS A 127 -14.23 -1.36 -16.61
CA LYS A 127 -14.31 -0.62 -17.88
C LYS A 127 -13.77 0.80 -17.64
N PRO A 128 -12.67 1.22 -18.30
CA PRO A 128 -12.29 2.62 -18.26
C PRO A 128 -13.44 3.45 -18.85
N SER A 129 -13.92 4.44 -18.10
CA SER A 129 -14.84 5.45 -18.64
C SER A 129 -14.14 6.09 -19.84
N ALA A 130 -14.71 5.91 -21.03
CA ALA A 130 -14.23 6.57 -22.24
C ALA A 130 -14.06 8.07 -21.96
N PRO A 131 -13.01 8.73 -22.48
CA PRO A 131 -12.92 10.18 -22.39
C PRO A 131 -14.19 10.77 -22.99
N SER A 132 -14.87 11.60 -22.20
CA SER A 132 -15.98 12.42 -22.65
C SER A 132 -15.44 13.33 -23.76
N ASP A 133 -15.69 12.98 -25.02
CA ASP A 133 -15.59 13.91 -26.15
C ASP A 133 -16.53 15.09 -25.87
N ALA A 134 -16.01 16.11 -25.21
CA ALA A 134 -16.65 17.41 -25.13
C ALA A 134 -16.43 18.09 -26.49
N PRO A 135 -17.48 18.44 -27.24
CA PRO A 135 -17.29 19.13 -28.51
C PRO A 135 -16.68 20.50 -28.25
N GLU A 136 -15.57 20.79 -28.93
CA GLU A 136 -15.00 22.14 -29.04
C GLU A 136 -16.12 23.09 -29.49
N ARG A 137 -16.50 24.02 -28.61
CA ARG A 137 -17.36 25.14 -28.98
C ARG A 137 -16.52 26.10 -29.81
N SER A 138 -16.96 26.29 -31.05
CA SER A 138 -16.45 27.24 -32.05
C SER A 138 -16.48 28.68 -31.58
#